data_AF-A0A8J4VMU8-F1
#
_entry.id   AF-A0A8J4VMU8-F1
#
_cell.length_a   1.000
_cell.length_b   1.000
_cell.length_c   1.000
_cell.angle_alpha   90.00
_cell.angle_beta   90.00
_cell.angle_gamma   90.00
#
_symmetry.space_group_name_H-M   'P 1'
#
loop_
_entity.id
_entity.type
_entity.pdbx_description
1 polymer ?
#
loop_
_entity_poly.entity_id
_entity_poly.type
_entity_poly.pdbx_seq_one_letter_code
_entity_poly.pdbx_strand_id
1 'polypeptide(L)'
;MEDLAAIFDYLGASSVVVELTMNKCSAYNRVFQQFDEDKDGKISALELCRCIESISGGLPMEEVETVIESLDSDGDGLLGLEDFVGLMENGSEEEKIKDLREAFKMYDTDGAECITPKSLKSMLSRLGESRTLEECVAMINQFDLDGNGVLNFEEFKVMMIQ
;
A
#
# COMPACT_ATOMS: atom_id res chain seq x y z
N MET A 1 -34.21 -20.49 -5.66
CA MET A 1 -33.23 -20.57 -6.76
C MET A 1 -33.40 -19.27 -7.54
N GLU A 2 -33.09 -18.18 -6.85
CA GLU A 2 -33.31 -16.81 -7.32
C GLU A 2 -31.96 -16.27 -7.81
N ASP A 3 -32.04 -15.60 -8.95
CA ASP A 3 -30.98 -15.26 -9.86
C ASP A 3 -29.80 -14.48 -9.25
N LEU A 4 -28.73 -15.20 -8.93
CA LEU A 4 -27.38 -14.64 -8.75
C LEU A 4 -26.93 -13.80 -9.97
N ALA A 5 -27.47 -14.11 -11.16
CA ALA A 5 -27.20 -13.36 -12.38
C ALA A 5 -27.71 -11.90 -12.32
N ALA A 6 -28.78 -11.62 -11.55
CA ALA A 6 -29.31 -10.26 -11.41
C ALA A 6 -28.51 -9.41 -10.42
N ILE A 7 -27.82 -10.04 -9.46
CA ILE A 7 -26.90 -9.34 -8.54
C ILE A 7 -25.66 -8.84 -9.30
N PHE A 8 -25.17 -9.62 -10.26
CA PHE A 8 -24.03 -9.27 -11.12
C PHE A 8 -24.33 -8.15 -12.12
N ASP A 9 -25.60 -7.92 -12.46
CA ASP A 9 -25.99 -6.84 -13.39
C ASP A 9 -26.30 -5.52 -12.66
N TYR A 10 -26.74 -5.59 -11.38
CA TYR A 10 -27.03 -4.41 -10.55
C TYR A 10 -25.78 -3.82 -9.90
N LEU A 11 -24.80 -4.66 -9.57
CA LEU A 11 -23.44 -4.19 -9.33
C LEU A 11 -22.81 -4.02 -10.70
N GLY A 12 -22.82 -2.79 -11.22
CA GLY A 12 -21.96 -2.34 -12.31
C GLY A 12 -20.47 -2.41 -11.94
N ALA A 13 -20.05 -3.52 -11.34
CA ALA A 13 -18.70 -3.98 -11.13
C ALA A 13 -18.15 -4.34 -12.51
N SER A 14 -17.78 -3.27 -13.21
CA SER A 14 -16.80 -3.22 -14.27
C SER A 14 -15.99 -4.52 -14.34
N SER A 15 -16.04 -5.19 -15.49
CA SER A 15 -15.22 -6.35 -15.87
C SER A 15 -13.73 -6.23 -15.49
N VAL A 16 -13.27 -5.02 -15.16
CA VAL A 16 -11.94 -4.67 -14.68
C VAL A 16 -11.66 -5.13 -13.23
N VAL A 17 -12.63 -5.19 -12.31
CA VAL A 17 -12.35 -5.56 -10.90
C VAL A 17 -12.10 -7.06 -10.69
N VAL A 18 -12.72 -7.94 -11.49
CA VAL A 18 -12.48 -9.40 -11.43
C VAL A 18 -11.16 -9.77 -12.09
N GLU A 19 -10.75 -9.04 -13.14
CA GLU A 19 -9.50 -9.30 -13.87
C GLU A 19 -8.26 -8.76 -13.14
N LEU A 20 -8.42 -7.70 -12.34
CA LEU A 20 -7.36 -7.15 -11.47
C LEU A 20 -7.07 -8.04 -10.25
N THR A 21 -8.07 -8.75 -9.71
CA THR A 21 -7.86 -9.69 -8.60
C THR A 21 -7.20 -10.98 -9.09
N MET A 22 -7.55 -11.48 -10.29
CA MET A 22 -6.96 -12.71 -10.84
C MET A 22 -5.51 -12.56 -11.33
N ASN A 23 -5.06 -11.37 -11.75
CA ASN A 23 -3.68 -11.16 -12.22
C ASN A 23 -2.64 -10.94 -11.11
N LYS A 24 -3.07 -10.55 -9.89
CA LYS A 24 -2.15 -10.36 -8.75
C LYS A 24 -1.69 -11.68 -8.12
N CYS A 25 -2.59 -12.66 -7.98
CA CYS A 25 -2.24 -13.99 -7.46
C CYS A 25 -1.09 -14.67 -8.24
N SER A 26 -0.99 -14.42 -9.55
CA SER A 26 0.04 -15.05 -10.38
C SER A 26 1.45 -14.45 -10.18
N ALA A 27 1.55 -13.20 -9.72
CA ALA A 27 2.84 -12.58 -9.40
C ALA A 27 3.34 -13.02 -8.02
N TYR A 28 2.44 -13.09 -7.02
CA TYR A 28 2.79 -13.52 -5.67
C TYR A 28 3.24 -14.97 -5.63
N ASN A 29 2.60 -15.87 -6.38
CA ASN A 29 3.02 -17.27 -6.47
C ASN A 29 4.48 -17.42 -6.97
N ARG A 30 4.92 -16.55 -7.88
CA ARG A 30 6.29 -16.58 -8.40
C ARG A 30 7.32 -16.14 -7.36
N VAL A 31 6.96 -15.16 -6.51
CA VAL A 31 7.80 -14.76 -5.37
C VAL A 31 7.75 -15.84 -4.31
N PHE A 32 6.56 -16.34 -3.97
CA PHE A 32 6.38 -17.42 -3.01
C PHE A 32 7.22 -18.67 -3.35
N GLN A 33 7.22 -19.13 -4.60
CA GLN A 33 8.07 -20.24 -5.07
C GLN A 33 9.58 -19.96 -5.02
N GLN A 34 9.98 -18.68 -4.92
CA GLN A 34 11.39 -18.33 -4.75
C GLN A 34 11.81 -18.42 -3.27
N PHE A 35 10.85 -18.33 -2.35
CA PHE A 35 11.06 -18.47 -0.91
C PHE A 35 10.85 -19.91 -0.43
N ASP A 36 9.84 -20.60 -0.96
CA ASP A 36 9.50 -22.00 -0.70
C ASP A 36 10.48 -22.94 -1.45
N GLU A 37 11.54 -23.38 -0.75
CA GLU A 37 12.65 -24.16 -1.33
C GLU A 37 12.26 -25.64 -1.43
N ASP A 38 11.46 -26.14 -0.49
CA ASP A 38 11.01 -27.53 -0.42
C ASP A 38 9.70 -27.80 -1.17
N LYS A 39 9.01 -26.75 -1.60
CA LYS A 39 7.74 -26.75 -2.36
C LYS A 39 6.58 -27.34 -1.57
N ASP A 40 6.60 -27.18 -0.26
CA ASP A 40 5.52 -27.64 0.61
C ASP A 40 4.30 -26.70 0.57
N GLY A 41 4.42 -25.54 -0.07
CA GLY A 41 3.36 -24.54 -0.19
C GLY A 41 3.27 -23.60 1.01
N LYS A 42 4.28 -23.59 1.87
CA LYS A 42 4.43 -22.75 3.06
C LYS A 42 5.87 -22.19 3.10
N ILE A 43 6.08 -21.11 3.83
CA ILE A 43 7.42 -20.53 4.03
C ILE A 43 7.73 -20.64 5.52
N SER A 44 8.72 -21.47 5.84
CA SER A 44 9.24 -21.59 7.19
C SER A 44 10.14 -20.42 7.59
N ALA A 45 10.35 -20.21 8.89
CA ALA A 45 11.30 -19.23 9.42
C ALA A 45 12.71 -19.37 8.82
N LEU A 46 13.14 -20.59 8.56
CA LEU A 46 14.44 -20.87 7.98
C LEU A 46 14.51 -20.42 6.51
N GLU A 47 13.45 -20.68 5.74
CA GLU A 47 13.35 -20.28 4.34
C GLU A 47 13.22 -18.77 4.19
N LEU A 48 12.38 -18.13 5.02
CA LEU A 48 12.25 -16.67 5.05
C LEU A 48 13.59 -16.00 5.39
N CYS A 49 14.29 -16.51 6.41
CA CYS A 49 15.60 -15.99 6.82
C CYS A 49 16.64 -16.11 5.69
N ARG A 50 16.74 -17.28 5.05
CA ARG A 50 17.64 -17.51 3.90
C ARG A 50 17.34 -16.60 2.71
N CYS A 51 16.06 -16.38 2.43
CA CYS A 51 15.66 -15.57 1.31
C CYS A 51 15.94 -14.07 1.57
N ILE A 52 15.63 -13.59 2.78
CA ILE A 52 15.96 -12.21 3.22
C ILE A 52 17.47 -11.99 3.30
N GLU A 53 18.25 -13.00 3.69
CA GLU A 53 19.71 -12.97 3.65
C GLU A 53 20.24 -12.71 2.25
N SER A 54 19.60 -13.30 1.24
CA SER A 54 19.96 -13.15 -0.17
C SER A 54 19.56 -11.79 -0.78
N ILE A 55 18.53 -11.13 -0.24
CA ILE A 55 17.97 -9.89 -0.80
C ILE A 55 18.45 -8.64 -0.04
N SER A 56 18.50 -8.71 1.29
CA SER A 56 18.70 -7.55 2.19
C SER A 56 19.87 -7.71 3.17
N GLY A 57 20.64 -8.80 3.09
CA GLY A 57 21.79 -9.03 3.98
C GLY A 57 21.44 -9.67 5.33
N GLY A 58 20.20 -10.14 5.50
CA GLY A 58 19.78 -11.01 6.59
C GLY A 58 19.13 -10.27 7.76
N LEU A 59 18.25 -10.99 8.46
CA LEU A 59 17.66 -10.56 9.73
C LEU A 59 18.00 -11.59 10.81
N PRO A 60 18.18 -11.18 12.08
CA PRO A 60 18.36 -12.13 13.17
C PRO A 60 17.10 -12.98 13.35
N MET A 61 17.27 -14.20 13.85
CA MET A 61 16.20 -15.19 13.99
C MET A 61 15.00 -14.66 14.81
N GLU A 62 15.27 -13.80 15.79
CA GLU A 62 14.25 -13.12 16.62
C GLU A 62 13.32 -12.19 15.81
N GLU A 63 13.87 -11.45 14.84
CA GLU A 63 13.07 -10.61 13.94
C GLU A 63 12.25 -11.47 12.99
N VAL A 64 12.83 -12.58 12.50
CA VAL A 64 12.13 -13.52 11.61
C VAL A 64 10.96 -14.21 12.32
N GLU A 65 11.14 -14.63 13.57
CA GLU A 65 10.05 -15.19 14.39
C GLU A 65 8.96 -14.16 14.65
N THR A 66 9.33 -12.90 14.97
CA THR A 66 8.37 -11.81 15.17
C THR A 66 7.57 -11.52 13.89
N VAL A 67 8.24 -11.52 12.73
CA VAL A 67 7.60 -11.34 11.44
C VAL A 67 6.64 -12.48 11.16
N ILE A 68 7.04 -13.73 11.40
CA ILE A 68 6.14 -14.88 11.20
C ILE A 68 4.96 -14.83 12.15
N GLU A 69 5.15 -14.65 13.46
CA GLU A 69 4.03 -14.55 14.41
C GLU A 69 3.04 -13.43 14.08
N SER A 70 3.52 -12.32 13.51
CA SER A 70 2.65 -11.21 13.15
C SER A 70 1.82 -11.44 11.87
N LEU A 71 2.22 -12.41 11.05
CA LEU A 71 1.63 -12.68 9.74
C LEU A 71 0.92 -14.03 9.67
N ASP A 72 1.39 -14.99 10.44
CA ASP A 72 0.84 -16.32 10.65
C ASP A 72 -0.55 -16.21 11.29
N SER A 73 -1.56 -16.16 10.42
CA SER A 73 -2.95 -16.00 10.84
C SER A 73 -3.58 -17.33 11.25
N ASP A 74 -3.02 -18.46 10.80
CA ASP A 74 -3.51 -19.80 11.13
C ASP A 74 -2.80 -20.42 12.35
N GLY A 75 -1.71 -19.79 12.80
CA GLY A 75 -0.96 -20.12 14.01
C GLY A 75 -0.12 -21.39 13.87
N ASP A 76 0.23 -21.78 12.65
CA ASP A 76 0.96 -23.01 12.38
C ASP A 76 2.50 -22.85 12.41
N GLY A 77 2.97 -21.62 12.59
CA GLY A 77 4.38 -21.23 12.63
C GLY A 77 5.04 -21.13 11.26
N LEU A 78 4.26 -21.14 10.17
CA LEU A 78 4.69 -21.04 8.78
C LEU A 78 3.85 -19.98 8.06
N LEU A 79 4.39 -19.37 7.00
CA LEU A 79 3.62 -18.44 6.17
C LEU A 79 3.04 -19.18 4.96
N GLY A 80 1.73 -19.43 4.98
CA GLY A 80 1.03 -19.97 3.83
C GLY A 80 0.91 -18.95 2.69
N LEU A 81 0.42 -19.39 1.54
CA LEU A 81 0.13 -18.50 0.42
C LEU A 81 -0.88 -17.41 0.84
N GLU A 82 -1.91 -17.76 1.61
CA GLU A 82 -2.87 -16.79 2.17
C GLU A 82 -2.19 -15.76 3.07
N ASP A 83 -1.30 -16.17 3.98
CA ASP A 83 -0.55 -15.26 4.88
C ASP A 83 0.43 -14.40 4.09
N PHE A 84 1.06 -14.95 3.03
CA PHE A 84 1.97 -14.23 2.17
C PHE A 84 1.26 -13.21 1.27
N VAL A 85 0.06 -13.55 0.79
CA VAL A 85 -0.80 -12.60 0.06
C VAL A 85 -1.30 -11.52 1.03
N GLY A 86 -1.69 -11.91 2.25
CA GLY A 86 -2.01 -10.98 3.33
C GLY A 86 -0.84 -10.04 3.62
N LEU A 87 0.37 -10.55 3.78
CA LEU A 87 1.60 -9.76 3.92
C LEU A 87 1.81 -8.81 2.74
N MET A 88 1.62 -9.27 1.50
CA MET A 88 1.80 -8.41 0.33
C MET A 88 0.71 -7.34 0.21
N GLU A 89 -0.51 -7.62 0.64
CA GLU A 89 -1.60 -6.64 0.68
C GLU A 89 -1.47 -5.67 1.86
N ASN A 90 -1.04 -6.14 3.02
CA ASN A 90 -0.89 -5.36 4.25
C ASN A 90 0.44 -4.60 4.29
N GLY A 91 1.53 -5.24 3.86
CA GLY A 91 2.83 -4.63 3.60
C GLY A 91 2.76 -3.61 2.47
N SER A 92 1.88 -3.80 1.47
CA SER A 92 1.57 -2.73 0.52
C SER A 92 0.94 -1.52 1.21
N GLU A 93 0.14 -1.68 2.27
CA GLU A 93 -0.46 -0.52 2.94
C GLU A 93 0.55 0.22 3.81
N GLU A 94 1.42 -0.48 4.55
CA GLU A 94 2.49 0.16 5.30
C GLU A 94 3.56 0.80 4.40
N GLU A 95 3.96 0.13 3.31
CA GLU A 95 4.86 0.73 2.32
C GLU A 95 4.20 1.92 1.61
N LYS A 96 2.92 1.81 1.20
CA LYS A 96 2.19 2.97 0.65
C LYS A 96 2.11 4.09 1.67
N ILE A 97 1.82 3.81 2.94
CA ILE A 97 1.78 4.84 3.98
C ILE A 97 3.16 5.49 4.14
N LYS A 98 4.25 4.71 4.06
CA LYS A 98 5.62 5.20 4.14
C LYS A 98 5.97 6.08 2.94
N ASP A 99 5.69 5.62 1.72
CA ASP A 99 5.89 6.39 0.49
C ASP A 99 5.04 7.66 0.48
N LEU A 100 3.78 7.57 0.91
CA LEU A 100 2.89 8.72 1.07
C LEU A 100 3.42 9.70 2.11
N ARG A 101 4.01 9.21 3.20
CA ARG A 101 4.61 10.05 4.24
C ARG A 101 5.88 10.74 3.77
N GLU A 102 6.69 10.08 2.94
CA GLU A 102 7.84 10.70 2.30
C GLU A 102 7.42 11.74 1.27
N ALA A 103 6.44 11.43 0.41
CA ALA A 103 5.84 12.39 -0.50
C ALA A 103 5.24 13.59 0.24
N PHE A 104 4.48 13.34 1.30
CA PHE A 104 3.87 14.37 2.14
C PHE A 104 4.91 15.30 2.74
N LYS A 105 6.03 14.76 3.28
CA LYS A 105 7.17 15.57 3.74
C LYS A 105 7.83 16.36 2.63
N MET A 106 7.83 15.84 1.40
CA MET A 106 8.32 16.56 0.25
C MET A 106 7.42 17.76 -0.09
N TYR A 107 6.10 17.59 0.08
CA TYR A 107 5.10 18.65 -0.11
C TYR A 107 5.07 19.68 1.01
N ASP A 108 5.25 19.26 2.26
CA ASP A 108 5.34 20.12 3.44
C ASP A 108 6.72 20.78 3.56
N THR A 109 6.90 21.87 2.82
CA THR A 109 8.13 22.67 2.88
C THR A 109 8.25 23.50 4.15
N ASP A 110 7.16 23.70 4.87
CA ASP A 110 7.07 24.62 5.99
C ASP A 110 7.16 23.90 7.35
N GLY A 111 7.19 22.56 7.34
CA GLY A 111 7.25 21.72 8.54
C GLY A 111 5.99 21.87 9.39
N ALA A 112 4.87 22.19 8.75
CA ALA A 112 3.59 22.45 9.40
C ALA A 112 2.79 21.16 9.65
N GLU A 113 3.31 20.01 9.24
CA GLU A 113 2.62 18.72 9.25
C GLU A 113 1.29 18.73 8.48
N CYS A 114 1.13 19.71 7.58
CA CYS A 114 -0.01 19.92 6.70
C CYS A 114 0.44 20.58 5.39
N ILE A 115 -0.18 20.20 4.27
CA ILE A 115 0.10 20.79 2.97
C ILE A 115 -0.75 22.05 2.84
N THR A 116 -0.09 23.19 2.98
CA THR A 116 -0.75 24.49 2.77
C THR A 116 -0.79 24.86 1.29
N PRO A 117 -1.70 25.78 0.86
CA PRO A 117 -1.73 26.27 -0.51
C PRO A 117 -0.38 26.88 -0.96
N LYS A 118 0.40 27.42 -0.02
CA LYS A 118 1.73 27.97 -0.28
C LYS A 118 2.75 26.86 -0.53
N SER A 119 2.75 25.82 0.30
CA SER A 119 3.66 24.68 0.19
C SER A 119 3.39 23.90 -1.10
N LEU A 120 2.11 23.66 -1.42
CA LEU A 120 1.67 23.07 -2.68
C LEU A 120 2.15 23.89 -3.90
N LYS A 121 1.95 25.21 -3.87
CA LYS A 121 2.43 26.12 -4.94
C LYS A 121 3.95 26.07 -5.11
N SER A 122 4.70 26.08 -4.00
CA SER A 122 6.15 25.96 -4.01
C SER A 122 6.61 24.67 -4.67
N MET A 123 5.93 23.57 -4.38
CA MET A 123 6.24 22.25 -4.93
C MET A 123 5.86 22.10 -6.39
N LEU A 124 4.68 22.57 -6.79
CA LEU A 124 4.30 22.64 -8.21
C LEU A 124 5.33 23.46 -9.00
N SER A 125 5.77 24.59 -8.44
CA SER A 125 6.79 25.43 -9.08
C SER A 125 8.13 24.69 -9.22
N ARG A 126 8.49 23.81 -8.27
CA ARG A 126 9.68 22.95 -8.36
C ARG A 126 9.53 21.83 -9.40
N LEU A 127 8.32 21.33 -9.61
CA LEU A 127 7.99 20.34 -10.65
C LEU A 127 7.88 20.97 -12.06
N GLY A 128 8.03 22.29 -12.16
CA GLY A 128 7.94 23.04 -13.42
C GLY A 128 6.52 23.49 -13.77
N GLU A 129 5.53 23.25 -12.88
CA GLU A 129 4.17 23.76 -13.02
C GLU A 129 3.96 25.02 -12.17
N SER A 130 3.70 26.16 -12.82
CA SER A 130 3.31 27.37 -12.12
C SER A 130 1.79 27.49 -12.03
N ARG A 131 1.23 27.40 -10.83
CA ARG A 131 -0.19 27.66 -10.57
C ARG A 131 -0.35 28.90 -9.70
N THR A 132 -1.50 29.56 -9.84
CA THR A 132 -1.86 30.69 -8.97
C THR A 132 -2.21 30.20 -7.57
N LEU A 133 -2.17 31.11 -6.58
CA LEU A 133 -2.51 30.73 -5.22
C LEU A 133 -3.99 30.35 -5.13
N GLU A 134 -4.85 31.05 -5.87
CA GLU A 134 -6.29 30.76 -5.95
C GLU A 134 -6.56 29.35 -6.50
N GLU A 135 -5.82 28.90 -7.51
CA GLU A 135 -5.94 27.53 -8.03
C GLU A 135 -5.46 26.48 -7.02
N CYS A 136 -4.38 26.74 -6.29
CA CYS A 136 -3.89 25.83 -5.26
C CYS A 136 -4.91 25.71 -4.11
N VAL A 137 -5.56 26.82 -3.74
CA VAL A 137 -6.66 26.81 -2.75
C VAL A 137 -7.85 26.00 -3.27
N ALA A 138 -8.24 26.16 -4.55
CA ALA A 138 -9.32 25.38 -5.13
C ALA A 138 -8.99 23.88 -5.27
N MET A 139 -7.72 23.54 -5.47
CA MET A 139 -7.25 22.16 -5.44
C MET A 139 -7.35 21.57 -4.04
N ILE A 140 -6.85 22.28 -3.02
CA ILE A 140 -6.91 21.82 -1.63
C ILE A 140 -8.37 21.67 -1.19
N ASN A 141 -9.23 22.66 -1.43
CA ASN A 141 -10.64 22.63 -1.05
C ASN A 141 -11.44 21.47 -1.68
N GLN A 142 -10.94 20.80 -2.73
CA GLN A 142 -11.60 19.61 -3.27
C GLN A 142 -11.34 18.35 -2.45
N PHE A 143 -10.23 18.30 -1.73
CA PHE A 143 -9.79 17.14 -0.94
C PHE A 143 -9.78 17.42 0.57
N ASP A 144 -9.92 18.70 0.95
CA ASP A 144 -10.12 19.18 2.32
C ASP A 144 -11.53 18.79 2.79
N LEU A 145 -11.60 17.80 3.68
CA LEU A 145 -12.84 17.24 4.20
C LEU A 145 -13.27 17.96 5.47
N ASP A 146 -12.32 18.48 6.24
CA ASP A 146 -12.60 19.20 7.50
C ASP A 146 -12.85 20.71 7.30
N GLY A 147 -12.54 21.23 6.11
CA GLY A 147 -12.74 22.61 5.70
C GLY A 147 -11.74 23.59 6.33
N ASN A 148 -10.59 23.12 6.79
CA ASN A 148 -9.59 23.94 7.46
C ASN A 148 -8.68 24.73 6.49
N GLY A 149 -8.80 24.48 5.18
CA GLY A 149 -8.05 25.12 4.10
C GLY A 149 -6.62 24.61 3.91
N VAL A 150 -6.27 23.46 4.48
CA VAL A 150 -4.99 22.74 4.35
C VAL A 150 -5.27 21.24 4.17
N LEU A 151 -4.31 20.47 3.66
CA LEU A 151 -4.44 19.01 3.65
C LEU A 151 -3.62 18.39 4.77
N ASN A 152 -4.28 17.67 5.67
CA ASN A 152 -3.61 16.83 6.64
C ASN A 152 -3.16 15.50 6.00
N PHE A 153 -2.44 14.67 6.76
CA PHE A 153 -1.92 13.40 6.24
C PHE A 153 -3.03 12.43 5.79
N GLU A 154 -4.16 12.40 6.49
CA GLU A 154 -5.29 11.54 6.14
C GLU A 154 -5.98 11.99 4.85
N GLU A 155 -6.18 13.30 4.67
CA GLU A 155 -6.76 13.88 3.46
C GLU A 155 -5.83 13.72 2.25
N PHE A 156 -4.52 13.88 2.46
CA PHE A 156 -3.52 13.61 1.44
C PHE A 156 -3.47 12.11 1.06
N LYS A 157 -3.63 11.22 2.06
CA LYS A 157 -3.74 9.77 1.82
C LYS A 157 -4.95 9.47 0.94
N VAL A 158 -6.12 10.07 1.22
CA VAL A 158 -7.32 9.93 0.38
C VAL A 158 -7.06 10.45 -1.04
N MET A 159 -6.46 11.63 -1.19
CA MET A 159 -6.11 12.22 -2.49
C MET A 159 -5.23 11.30 -3.36
N MET A 160 -4.28 10.57 -2.76
CA MET A 160 -3.35 9.72 -3.49
C MET A 160 -3.85 8.28 -3.72
N ILE A 161 -4.85 7.84 -2.96
CA ILE A 161 -5.42 6.48 -3.06
C ILE A 161 -6.68 6.45 -3.95
N GLN A 162 -7.29 7.61 -4.20
CA GLN A 162 -8.48 7.78 -5.04
C GLN A 162 -8.16 7.75 -6.54
#